data_AF-A0A7K5AFP9-F1
#
_entry.id   AF-A0A7K5AFP9-F1
#
_cell.length_a   1.000
_cell.length_b   1.000
_cell.length_c   1.000
_cell.angle_alpha   90.00
_cell.angle_beta   90.00
_cell.angle_gamma   90.00
#
_symmetry.space_group_name_H-M   'P 1'
#
loop_
_entity.id
_entity.type
_entity.pdbx_description
1 polymer ?
#
loop_
_entity_poly.entity_id
_entity_poly.type
_entity_poly.pdbx_seq_one_letter_code
_entity_poly.pdbx_strand_id
1 'polypeptide(L)'
;GKPFVPKNPTREIPKEEQITLEPELEEALANATDAEMCDIAAILGMYTLMSNKQYYDAICSGNITNTEGINSVVKPDRYKPVPDEPPNPTNVEETLRQIQANDGALEDVNLNNIRDIPISTLKAICEAMKTNTHVKRLSLVATRSNDPVATAVAEMLTENKTLQSLNIESNFITSAGMMGIIKAMYNNSTLSELKVDNQCQRLGDAVEMEMATMLEQCPSVTRFGYHFTQQGPRARAAIAITKNNELRECPPRP
;
A
#
# COMPACT_ATOMS: atom_id res chain seq x y z
N GLY A 1 -37.25 -11.12 13.23
CA GLY A 1 -36.86 -12.51 13.54
C GLY A 1 -37.25 -12.82 14.96
N LYS A 2 -37.62 -14.07 15.30
CA LYS A 2 -37.94 -14.44 16.68
C LYS A 2 -36.71 -14.26 17.58
N PRO A 3 -36.83 -13.66 18.78
CA PRO A 3 -35.72 -13.50 19.70
C PRO A 3 -35.19 -14.87 20.15
N PHE A 4 -33.86 -15.02 20.20
CA PHE A 4 -33.19 -16.24 20.62
C PHE A 4 -33.43 -16.49 22.12
N VAL A 5 -33.94 -17.68 22.46
CA VAL A 5 -34.09 -18.14 23.85
C VAL A 5 -32.98 -19.17 24.12
N PRO A 6 -31.99 -18.87 24.96
CA PRO A 6 -30.94 -19.85 25.30
C PRO A 6 -31.55 -21.03 26.05
N LYS A 7 -31.13 -22.26 25.69
CA LYS A 7 -31.50 -23.47 26.43
C LYS A 7 -30.71 -23.53 27.75
N ASN A 8 -31.35 -24.03 28.81
CA ASN A 8 -30.74 -24.16 30.15
C ASN A 8 -29.42 -24.95 30.06
N PRO A 9 -28.32 -24.45 30.66
CA PRO A 9 -26.96 -24.96 30.42
C PRO A 9 -26.57 -26.17 31.28
N THR A 10 -27.43 -26.63 32.20
CA THR A 10 -27.05 -27.62 33.20
C THR A 10 -27.24 -29.05 32.68
N ARG A 11 -26.36 -29.49 31.78
CA ARG A 11 -26.05 -30.92 31.67
C ARG A 11 -24.95 -31.20 32.69
N GLU A 12 -25.31 -31.76 33.84
CA GLU A 12 -24.32 -32.26 34.80
C GLU A 12 -23.54 -33.40 34.13
N ILE A 13 -22.21 -33.32 34.17
CA ILE A 13 -21.31 -34.34 33.62
C ILE A 13 -21.47 -35.59 34.49
N PRO A 14 -21.84 -36.77 33.93
CA PRO A 14 -21.93 -38.01 34.67
C PRO A 14 -20.64 -38.27 35.46
N LYS A 15 -20.74 -38.79 36.70
CA LYS A 15 -19.55 -39.06 37.57
C LYS A 15 -18.50 -39.94 36.89
N GLU A 16 -18.92 -40.76 35.94
CA GLU A 16 -18.06 -41.67 35.16
C GLU A 16 -17.20 -40.94 34.11
N GLU A 17 -17.59 -39.72 33.71
CA GLU A 17 -16.86 -38.86 32.78
C GLU A 17 -16.01 -37.79 33.50
N GLN A 18 -16.04 -37.74 34.84
CA GLN A 18 -15.23 -36.81 35.63
C GLN A 18 -13.81 -37.36 35.78
N ILE A 19 -12.87 -36.69 35.10
CA ILE A 19 -11.44 -36.99 35.22
C ILE A 19 -10.93 -36.24 36.45
N THR A 20 -10.64 -36.96 37.53
CA THR A 20 -9.91 -36.44 38.69
C THR A 20 -8.41 -36.53 38.42
N LEU A 21 -7.71 -35.40 38.51
CA LEU A 21 -6.27 -35.35 38.37
C LEU A 21 -5.61 -35.68 39.72
N GLU A 22 -4.32 -36.04 39.68
CA GLU A 22 -3.54 -36.16 40.90
C GLU A 22 -3.41 -34.78 41.58
N PRO A 23 -3.39 -34.72 42.93
CA PRO A 23 -3.39 -33.44 43.66
C PRO A 23 -2.26 -32.48 43.23
N GLU A 24 -1.09 -33.04 42.92
CA GLU A 24 0.08 -32.28 42.45
C GLU A 24 -0.14 -31.66 41.06
N LEU A 25 -0.90 -32.34 40.19
CA LEU A 25 -1.23 -31.84 38.85
C LEU A 25 -2.34 -30.78 38.91
N GLU A 26 -3.30 -30.93 39.81
CA GLU A 26 -4.32 -29.89 40.04
C GLU A 26 -3.70 -28.61 40.58
N GLU A 27 -2.74 -28.71 41.51
CA GLU A 27 -2.01 -27.57 42.03
C GLU A 27 -1.11 -26.91 40.97
N ALA A 28 -0.43 -27.71 40.15
CA ALA A 28 0.39 -27.20 39.05
C ALA A 28 -0.47 -26.47 38.00
N LEU A 29 -1.64 -27.00 37.66
CA LEU A 29 -2.57 -26.38 36.71
C LEU A 29 -3.19 -25.09 37.27
N ALA A 30 -3.51 -25.07 38.57
CA ALA A 30 -4.07 -23.89 39.23
C ALA A 30 -3.09 -22.71 39.31
N ASN A 31 -1.79 -23.01 39.35
CA ASN A 31 -0.71 -22.01 39.42
C ASN A 31 -0.06 -21.72 38.06
N ALA A 32 -0.46 -22.39 36.98
CA ALA A 32 0.10 -22.21 35.66
C ALA A 32 -0.21 -20.81 35.10
N THR A 33 0.78 -20.21 34.44
CA THR A 33 0.61 -18.95 33.73
C THR A 33 -0.17 -19.13 32.44
N ASP A 34 -0.80 -18.05 31.95
CA ASP A 34 -1.54 -18.04 30.68
C ASP A 34 -0.70 -18.54 29.49
N ALA A 35 0.61 -18.24 29.50
CA ALA A 35 1.56 -18.72 28.49
C ALA A 35 1.77 -20.24 28.57
N GLU A 36 1.98 -20.79 29.77
CA GLU A 36 2.13 -22.23 29.98
C GLU A 36 0.85 -23.00 29.63
N MET A 37 -0.31 -22.43 29.94
CA MET A 37 -1.60 -22.98 29.55
C MET A 37 -1.79 -23.03 28.02
N CYS A 38 -1.35 -21.99 27.31
CA CYS A 38 -1.36 -21.97 25.84
C CYS A 38 -0.39 -23.01 25.24
N ASP A 39 0.79 -23.18 25.82
CA ASP A 39 1.77 -24.18 25.38
C ASP A 39 1.24 -25.60 25.59
N ILE A 40 0.62 -25.88 26.75
CA ILE A 40 -0.03 -27.16 27.03
C ILE A 40 -1.17 -27.41 26.04
N ALA A 41 -2.01 -26.41 25.76
CA ALA A 41 -3.10 -26.52 24.79
C ALA A 41 -2.58 -26.78 23.36
N ALA A 42 -1.43 -26.21 22.99
CA ALA A 42 -0.78 -26.47 21.72
C ALA A 42 -0.25 -27.91 21.63
N ILE A 43 0.43 -28.39 22.69
CA ILE A 43 0.96 -29.76 22.77
C ILE A 43 -0.16 -30.80 22.71
N LEU A 44 -1.28 -30.55 23.39
CA LEU A 44 -2.44 -31.43 23.42
C LEU A 44 -3.31 -31.33 22.14
N GLY A 45 -3.00 -30.43 21.22
CA GLY A 45 -3.79 -30.21 19.99
C GLY A 45 -5.15 -29.53 20.23
N MET A 46 -5.34 -28.92 21.39
CA MET A 46 -6.59 -28.33 21.86
C MET A 46 -6.76 -26.84 21.46
N TYR A 47 -5.84 -26.29 20.66
CA TYR A 47 -5.92 -24.90 20.17
C TYR A 47 -7.20 -24.59 19.39
N THR A 48 -7.87 -25.60 18.82
CA THR A 48 -9.16 -25.48 18.11
C THR A 48 -10.33 -25.15 19.04
N LEU A 49 -10.16 -25.32 20.35
CA LEU A 49 -11.14 -24.97 21.37
C LEU A 49 -11.02 -23.51 21.85
N MET A 50 -9.98 -22.80 21.41
CA MET A 50 -9.82 -21.37 21.62
C MET A 50 -10.41 -20.60 20.44
N SER A 51 -11.02 -19.45 20.71
CA SER A 51 -11.34 -18.51 19.63
C SER A 51 -10.05 -17.96 19.02
N ASN A 52 -10.07 -17.61 17.72
CA ASN A 52 -8.93 -16.98 17.04
C ASN A 52 -8.41 -15.77 17.85
N LYS A 53 -9.31 -14.99 18.45
CA LYS A 53 -8.95 -13.85 19.29
C LYS A 53 -8.16 -14.24 20.55
N GLN A 54 -8.61 -15.26 21.29
CA GLN A 54 -7.88 -15.75 22.47
C GLN A 54 -6.50 -16.27 22.09
N TYR A 55 -6.39 -16.96 20.95
CA TYR A 55 -5.12 -17.48 20.45
C TYR A 55 -4.14 -16.35 20.07
N TYR A 56 -4.59 -15.36 19.28
CA TYR A 56 -3.75 -14.23 18.88
C TYR A 56 -3.41 -13.30 20.06
N ASP A 57 -4.35 -13.03 20.97
CA ASP A 57 -4.08 -12.20 22.15
C ASP A 57 -3.05 -12.87 23.07
N ALA A 58 -3.14 -14.19 23.28
CA ALA A 58 -2.17 -14.92 24.08
C ALA A 58 -0.75 -14.89 23.46
N ILE A 59 -0.63 -15.10 22.13
CA ILE A 59 0.67 -15.08 21.45
C ILE A 59 1.29 -13.67 21.43
N CYS A 60 0.48 -12.63 21.25
CA CYS A 60 0.99 -11.27 21.11
C CYS A 60 1.20 -10.54 22.45
N SER A 61 0.39 -10.85 23.47
CA SER A 61 0.40 -10.13 24.74
C SER A 61 0.85 -10.97 25.94
N GLY A 62 0.94 -12.30 25.81
CA GLY A 62 1.24 -13.22 26.90
C GLY A 62 0.09 -13.43 27.89
N ASN A 63 -1.05 -12.75 27.70
CA ASN A 63 -2.21 -12.81 28.58
C ASN A 63 -3.45 -13.29 27.80
N ILE A 64 -4.25 -14.17 28.42
CA ILE A 64 -5.53 -14.62 27.87
C ILE A 64 -6.59 -13.57 28.23
N THR A 65 -6.90 -12.70 27.27
CA THR A 65 -7.85 -11.58 27.45
C THR A 65 -9.31 -12.03 27.66
N ASN A 66 -9.62 -13.30 27.39
CA ASN A 66 -10.96 -13.86 27.54
C ASN A 66 -10.89 -15.24 28.21
N THR A 67 -11.29 -15.30 29.48
CA THR A 67 -11.32 -16.51 30.32
C THR A 67 -12.70 -17.17 30.38
N GLU A 68 -13.68 -16.74 29.58
CA GLU A 68 -15.07 -17.28 29.56
C GLU A 68 -15.16 -18.75 29.05
N GLY A 69 -14.02 -19.40 28.75
CA GLY A 69 -13.92 -20.82 28.39
C GLY A 69 -14.51 -21.18 27.02
N ILE A 70 -14.70 -22.48 26.77
CA ILE A 70 -15.20 -23.06 25.51
C ILE A 70 -16.62 -22.57 25.16
N ASN A 71 -17.36 -22.07 26.16
CA ASN A 71 -18.72 -21.52 25.99
C ASN A 71 -18.75 -20.03 25.63
N SER A 72 -17.58 -19.40 25.45
CA SER A 72 -17.48 -17.99 25.07
C SER A 72 -18.13 -17.72 23.71
N VAL A 73 -19.14 -16.86 23.68
CA VAL A 73 -19.74 -16.39 22.41
C VAL A 73 -18.72 -15.50 21.69
N VAL A 74 -18.40 -15.83 20.43
CA VAL A 74 -17.51 -15.02 19.59
C VAL A 74 -18.12 -13.64 19.40
N LYS A 75 -17.48 -12.62 19.98
CA LYS A 75 -17.86 -11.21 19.83
C LYS A 75 -17.17 -10.64 18.58
N PRO A 76 -17.87 -9.86 17.73
CA PRO A 76 -17.21 -9.16 16.62
C PRO A 76 -16.16 -8.20 17.19
N ASP A 77 -15.05 -8.04 16.48
CA ASP A 77 -14.04 -7.06 16.87
C ASP A 77 -14.64 -5.65 16.85
N ARG A 78 -14.37 -4.89 17.91
CA ARG A 78 -14.74 -3.48 17.95
C ARG A 78 -13.87 -2.76 16.93
N TYR A 79 -14.50 -2.03 16.02
CA TYR A 79 -13.80 -1.13 15.11
C TYR A 79 -12.88 -0.23 15.94
N LYS A 80 -11.57 -0.35 15.71
CA LYS A 80 -10.57 0.55 16.28
C LYS A 80 -10.56 1.77 15.36
N PRO A 81 -11.14 2.92 15.76
CA PRO A 81 -11.04 4.11 14.94
C PRO A 81 -9.56 4.43 14.76
N VAL A 82 -9.10 4.41 13.52
CA VAL A 82 -7.76 4.86 13.17
C VAL A 82 -7.82 6.38 13.19
N PRO A 83 -7.00 7.06 14.02
CA PRO A 83 -6.93 8.52 13.99
C PRO A 83 -6.52 8.97 12.59
N ASP A 84 -7.13 10.04 12.09
CA ASP A 84 -6.70 10.64 10.83
C ASP A 84 -5.23 11.08 10.95
N GLU A 85 -4.44 10.77 9.93
CA GLU A 85 -3.06 11.26 9.84
C GLU A 85 -3.06 12.79 9.75
N PRO A 86 -2.06 13.48 10.35
CA PRO A 86 -1.95 14.91 10.23
C PRO A 86 -1.79 15.33 8.76
N PRO A 87 -2.32 16.50 8.37
CA PRO A 87 -2.14 17.03 7.02
C PRO A 87 -0.65 17.15 6.66
N ASN A 88 -0.34 16.99 5.37
CA ASN A 88 1.03 17.15 4.86
C ASN A 88 1.53 18.59 5.16
N PRO A 89 2.67 18.76 5.87
CA PRO A 89 3.16 20.07 6.29
C PRO A 89 3.90 20.84 5.19
N THR A 90 4.13 20.26 4.01
CA THR A 90 4.93 20.89 2.94
C THR A 90 4.30 22.21 2.48
N ASN A 91 5.11 23.27 2.45
CA ASN A 91 4.72 24.57 1.91
C ASN A 91 4.93 24.62 0.39
N VAL A 92 3.84 24.66 -0.37
CA VAL A 92 3.87 24.54 -1.84
C VAL A 92 4.61 25.70 -2.50
N GLU A 93 4.39 26.93 -2.03
CA GLU A 93 5.00 28.13 -2.60
C GLU A 93 6.51 28.17 -2.38
N GLU A 94 6.96 27.77 -1.19
CA GLU A 94 8.39 27.70 -0.88
C GLU A 94 9.06 26.56 -1.66
N THR A 95 8.41 25.39 -1.74
CA THR A 95 8.91 24.29 -2.57
C THR A 95 9.03 24.69 -4.03
N LEU A 96 8.05 25.41 -4.59
CA LEU A 96 8.14 25.93 -5.95
C LEU A 96 9.34 26.87 -6.12
N ARG A 97 9.60 27.77 -5.16
CA ARG A 97 10.77 28.66 -5.19
C ARG A 97 12.09 27.87 -5.15
N GLN A 98 12.18 26.85 -4.32
CA GLN A 98 13.37 26.00 -4.23
C GLN A 98 13.62 25.22 -5.53
N ILE A 99 12.57 24.70 -6.17
CA ILE A 99 12.67 24.05 -7.47
C ILE A 99 13.16 25.05 -8.53
N GLN A 100 12.59 26.25 -8.56
CA GLN A 100 12.98 27.33 -9.48
C GLN A 100 14.43 27.80 -9.26
N ALA A 101 14.88 27.83 -8.01
CA ALA A 101 16.25 28.16 -7.63
C ALA A 101 17.25 27.02 -7.92
N ASN A 102 16.75 25.86 -8.37
CA ASN A 102 17.54 24.64 -8.55
C ASN A 102 18.33 24.28 -7.28
N ASP A 103 17.65 24.31 -6.13
CA ASP A 103 18.27 24.03 -4.83
C ASP A 103 18.84 22.60 -4.78
N GLY A 104 20.15 22.50 -4.55
CA GLY A 104 20.87 21.24 -4.44
C GLY A 104 20.48 20.38 -3.24
N ALA A 105 19.87 20.98 -2.20
CA ALA A 105 19.38 20.26 -1.03
C ALA A 105 18.00 19.60 -1.27
N LEU A 106 17.25 20.07 -2.27
CA LEU A 106 15.90 19.57 -2.55
C LEU A 106 15.96 18.38 -3.52
N GLU A 107 16.06 17.16 -2.98
CA GLU A 107 16.01 15.93 -3.79
C GLU A 107 14.59 15.35 -3.88
N ASP A 108 13.73 15.65 -2.91
CA ASP A 108 12.42 15.00 -2.72
C ASP A 108 11.30 16.01 -2.55
N VAL A 109 10.35 15.97 -3.48
CA VAL A 109 9.16 16.82 -3.48
C VAL A 109 7.92 15.99 -3.23
N ASN A 110 7.35 16.12 -2.04
CA ASN A 110 6.13 15.41 -1.64
C ASN A 110 4.98 16.41 -1.37
N LEU A 111 4.05 16.47 -2.32
CA LEU A 111 2.83 17.28 -2.24
C LEU A 111 1.56 16.42 -2.03
N ASN A 112 1.73 15.20 -1.56
CA ASN A 112 0.63 14.26 -1.39
C ASN A 112 -0.42 14.81 -0.42
N ASN A 113 -1.70 14.60 -0.75
CA ASN A 113 -2.85 14.93 0.08
C ASN A 113 -2.99 16.43 0.45
N ILE A 114 -2.22 17.31 -0.18
CA ILE A 114 -2.41 18.75 -0.03
C ILE A 114 -3.59 19.15 -0.92
N ARG A 115 -4.69 19.53 -0.26
CA ARG A 115 -5.91 19.96 -0.93
C ARG A 115 -5.73 21.39 -1.43
N ASP A 116 -6.43 21.70 -2.51
CA ASP A 116 -6.60 23.06 -3.04
C ASP A 116 -5.32 23.74 -3.58
N ILE A 117 -4.34 22.95 -4.04
CA ILE A 117 -3.25 23.49 -4.87
C ILE A 117 -3.83 24.00 -6.19
N PRO A 118 -3.61 25.27 -6.59
CA PRO A 118 -4.05 25.76 -7.88
C PRO A 118 -3.39 24.98 -9.03
N ILE A 119 -4.17 24.66 -10.07
CA ILE A 119 -3.65 24.00 -11.29
C ILE A 119 -2.50 24.79 -11.91
N SER A 120 -2.53 26.13 -11.85
CA SER A 120 -1.44 26.99 -12.28
C SER A 120 -0.14 26.74 -11.51
N THR A 121 -0.24 26.48 -10.20
CA THR A 121 0.92 26.20 -9.34
C THR A 121 1.51 24.83 -9.66
N LEU A 122 0.67 23.80 -9.84
CA LEU A 122 1.13 22.47 -10.28
C LEU A 122 1.83 22.53 -11.64
N LYS A 123 1.25 23.28 -12.60
CA LYS A 123 1.89 23.52 -13.90
C LYS A 123 3.22 24.27 -13.76
N ALA A 124 3.30 25.27 -12.89
CA ALA A 124 4.54 26.00 -12.63
C ALA A 124 5.63 25.11 -12.01
N ILE A 125 5.25 24.16 -11.16
CA ILE A 125 6.16 23.13 -10.63
C ILE A 125 6.70 22.27 -11.79
N CYS A 126 5.82 21.73 -12.64
CA CYS A 126 6.24 20.95 -13.81
C CYS A 126 7.14 21.75 -14.76
N GLU A 127 6.84 23.03 -14.98
CA GLU A 127 7.65 23.93 -15.80
C GLU A 127 9.04 24.14 -15.19
N ALA A 128 9.14 24.47 -13.90
CA ALA A 128 10.41 24.65 -13.21
C ALA A 128 11.23 23.35 -13.17
N MET A 129 10.55 22.21 -13.10
CA MET A 129 11.18 20.90 -13.15
C MET A 129 11.84 20.59 -14.50
N LYS A 130 11.47 21.22 -15.62
CA LYS A 130 12.13 20.97 -16.93
C LYS A 130 13.65 21.16 -16.87
N THR A 131 14.11 22.19 -16.14
CA THR A 131 15.52 22.54 -16.01
C THR A 131 16.15 22.14 -14.66
N ASN A 132 15.37 21.56 -13.74
CA ASN A 132 15.87 21.20 -12.41
C ASN A 132 16.78 19.96 -12.48
N THR A 133 17.94 20.04 -11.84
CA THR A 133 18.99 19.01 -11.88
C THR A 133 19.18 18.24 -10.58
N HIS A 134 18.37 18.51 -9.55
CA HIS A 134 18.55 17.95 -8.20
C HIS A 134 17.39 17.08 -7.71
N VAL A 135 16.14 17.44 -8.05
CA VAL A 135 14.95 16.70 -7.62
C VAL A 135 14.92 15.33 -8.31
N LYS A 136 14.96 14.26 -7.51
CA LYS A 136 14.92 12.87 -7.95
C LYS A 136 13.54 12.25 -7.81
N ARG A 137 12.72 12.72 -6.86
CA ARG A 137 11.38 12.18 -6.61
C ARG A 137 10.34 13.30 -6.53
N LEU A 138 9.29 13.18 -7.34
CA LEU A 138 8.15 14.09 -7.35
C LEU A 138 6.86 13.30 -7.12
N SER A 139 6.10 13.68 -6.09
CA SER A 139 4.85 13.02 -5.71
C SER A 139 3.73 14.05 -5.58
N LEU A 140 2.67 13.86 -6.38
CA LEU A 140 1.49 14.72 -6.50
C LEU A 140 0.19 13.93 -6.23
N VAL A 141 0.23 12.97 -5.30
CA VAL A 141 -0.89 12.06 -5.03
C VAL A 141 -2.06 12.83 -4.43
N ALA A 142 -3.27 12.59 -4.94
CA ALA A 142 -4.49 13.19 -4.40
C ALA A 142 -4.46 14.74 -4.33
N THR A 143 -3.88 15.37 -5.35
CA THR A 143 -3.77 16.84 -5.49
C THR A 143 -4.82 17.45 -6.41
N ARG A 144 -5.78 16.64 -6.88
CA ARG A 144 -6.79 17.01 -7.90
C ARG A 144 -6.16 17.40 -9.25
N SER A 145 -4.99 16.84 -9.57
CA SER A 145 -4.36 17.01 -10.89
C SER A 145 -5.27 16.49 -12.00
N ASN A 146 -5.34 17.20 -13.13
CA ASN A 146 -6.18 16.89 -14.28
C ASN A 146 -5.37 16.93 -15.59
N ASP A 147 -6.02 16.77 -16.75
CA ASP A 147 -5.33 16.73 -18.05
C ASP A 147 -4.38 17.91 -18.33
N PRO A 148 -4.72 19.17 -18.01
CA PRO A 148 -3.75 20.29 -18.07
C PRO A 148 -2.45 20.06 -17.28
N VAL A 149 -2.53 19.43 -16.11
CA VAL A 149 -1.34 19.04 -15.34
C VAL A 149 -0.64 17.86 -16.01
N ALA A 150 -1.38 16.88 -16.53
CA ALA A 150 -0.81 15.75 -17.26
C ALA A 150 -0.02 16.19 -18.51
N THR A 151 -0.51 17.20 -19.24
CA THR A 151 0.24 17.82 -20.35
C THR A 151 1.54 18.45 -19.87
N ALA A 152 1.50 19.22 -18.77
CA ALA A 152 2.70 19.82 -18.20
C ALA A 152 3.71 18.76 -17.71
N VAL A 153 3.22 17.66 -17.13
CA VAL A 153 4.03 16.50 -16.76
C VAL A 153 4.68 15.86 -17.99
N ALA A 154 3.94 15.69 -19.09
CA ALA A 154 4.48 15.11 -20.33
C ALA A 154 5.59 15.98 -20.94
N GLU A 155 5.40 17.31 -20.96
CA GLU A 155 6.44 18.24 -21.39
C GLU A 155 7.66 18.17 -20.47
N MET A 156 7.44 18.20 -19.14
CA MET A 156 8.49 18.05 -18.14
C MET A 156 9.31 16.76 -18.34
N LEU A 157 8.66 15.62 -18.58
CA LEU A 157 9.34 14.33 -18.80
C LEU A 157 10.17 14.32 -20.09
N THR A 158 9.75 15.06 -21.12
CA THR A 158 10.50 15.12 -22.37
C THR A 158 11.84 15.85 -22.19
N GLU A 159 11.86 16.89 -21.35
CA GLU A 159 13.02 17.77 -21.16
C GLU A 159 13.89 17.36 -19.96
N ASN A 160 13.28 17.05 -18.82
CA ASN A 160 14.00 16.75 -17.58
C ASN A 160 14.79 15.43 -17.70
N LYS A 161 16.05 15.44 -17.28
CA LYS A 161 16.97 14.29 -17.30
C LYS A 161 17.50 13.89 -15.92
N THR A 162 16.82 14.30 -14.85
CA THR A 162 17.24 14.05 -13.46
C THR A 162 16.21 13.23 -12.69
N LEU A 163 14.92 13.49 -12.90
CA LEU A 163 13.82 12.87 -12.18
C LEU A 163 13.85 11.35 -12.38
N GLN A 164 13.78 10.62 -11.26
CA GLN A 164 13.88 9.16 -11.21
C GLN A 164 12.56 8.50 -10.79
N SER A 165 11.73 9.20 -10.03
CA SER A 165 10.44 8.69 -9.54
C SER A 165 9.36 9.76 -9.66
N LEU A 166 8.26 9.41 -10.30
CA LEU A 166 7.07 10.25 -10.44
C LEU A 166 5.84 9.49 -9.94
N ASN A 167 5.13 10.09 -8.98
CA ASN A 167 3.85 9.58 -8.52
C ASN A 167 2.72 10.61 -8.74
N ILE A 168 1.73 10.23 -9.53
CA ILE A 168 0.53 11.02 -9.83
C ILE A 168 -0.76 10.20 -9.60
N GLU A 169 -0.71 9.22 -8.70
CA GLU A 169 -1.86 8.39 -8.30
C GLU A 169 -3.01 9.22 -7.71
N SER A 170 -4.21 8.65 -7.73
CA SER A 170 -5.39 9.23 -7.04
C SER A 170 -5.76 10.64 -7.53
N ASN A 171 -5.70 10.87 -8.83
CA ASN A 171 -5.99 12.16 -9.47
C ASN A 171 -7.14 12.05 -10.50
N PHE A 172 -7.35 13.11 -11.28
CA PHE A 172 -8.42 13.23 -12.27
C PHE A 172 -7.86 13.26 -13.70
N ILE A 173 -6.79 12.52 -13.94
CA ILE A 173 -6.16 12.43 -15.27
C ILE A 173 -6.98 11.45 -16.11
N THR A 174 -7.43 11.90 -17.27
CA THR A 174 -8.20 11.06 -18.20
C THR A 174 -7.28 10.22 -19.07
N SER A 175 -7.89 9.35 -19.89
CA SER A 175 -7.17 8.56 -20.89
C SER A 175 -6.37 9.44 -21.87
N ALA A 176 -6.86 10.63 -22.21
CA ALA A 176 -6.18 11.56 -23.13
C ALA A 176 -4.92 12.16 -22.48
N GLY A 177 -5.04 12.65 -21.24
CA GLY A 177 -3.89 13.16 -20.47
C GLY A 177 -2.84 12.06 -20.24
N MET A 178 -3.29 10.86 -19.89
CA MET A 178 -2.39 9.73 -19.66
C MET A 178 -1.64 9.30 -20.92
N MET A 179 -2.32 9.29 -22.08
CA MET A 179 -1.68 9.01 -23.36
C MET A 179 -0.56 10.02 -23.68
N GLY A 180 -0.73 11.28 -23.29
CA GLY A 180 0.33 12.29 -23.39
C GLY A 180 1.57 11.94 -22.56
N ILE A 181 1.36 11.54 -21.31
CA ILE A 181 2.44 11.10 -20.41
C ILE A 181 3.17 9.88 -20.97
N ILE A 182 2.43 8.86 -21.43
CA ILE A 182 3.01 7.64 -22.01
C ILE A 182 3.86 7.97 -23.25
N LYS A 183 3.40 8.88 -24.11
CA LYS A 183 4.18 9.31 -25.27
C LYS A 183 5.47 10.02 -24.90
N ALA A 184 5.47 10.82 -23.83
CA ALA A 184 6.68 11.48 -23.35
C ALA A 184 7.73 10.49 -22.82
N MET A 185 7.30 9.35 -22.25
CA MET A 185 8.21 8.32 -21.72
C MET A 185 9.16 7.74 -22.77
N TYR A 186 8.74 7.64 -24.03
CA TYR A 186 9.62 7.18 -25.11
C TYR A 186 10.87 8.06 -25.32
N ASN A 187 10.82 9.32 -24.88
CA ASN A 187 11.95 10.26 -24.95
C ASN A 187 12.67 10.45 -23.60
N ASN A 188 12.24 9.75 -22.55
CA ASN A 188 12.80 9.84 -21.21
C ASN A 188 13.54 8.56 -20.83
N SER A 189 14.85 8.67 -20.63
CA SER A 189 15.72 7.55 -20.23
C SER A 189 16.11 7.58 -18.75
N THR A 190 15.62 8.52 -17.96
CA THR A 190 16.05 8.76 -16.57
C THR A 190 15.02 8.31 -15.54
N LEU A 191 13.74 8.39 -15.89
CA LEU A 191 12.65 8.00 -15.00
C LEU A 191 12.63 6.48 -14.84
N SER A 192 12.81 6.02 -13.60
CA SER A 192 12.85 4.62 -13.23
C SER A 192 11.55 4.10 -12.64
N GLU A 193 10.73 5.00 -12.10
CA GLU A 193 9.48 4.68 -11.43
C GLU A 193 8.39 5.65 -11.85
N LEU A 194 7.27 5.10 -12.33
CA LEU A 194 6.08 5.85 -12.70
C LEU A 194 4.86 5.20 -12.06
N LYS A 195 4.14 5.95 -11.21
CA LYS A 195 2.91 5.53 -10.54
C LYS A 195 1.75 6.40 -10.97
N VAL A 196 0.73 5.77 -11.54
CA VAL A 196 -0.39 6.44 -12.23
C VAL A 196 -1.75 5.82 -11.89
N ASP A 197 -1.80 4.91 -10.93
CA ASP A 197 -3.02 4.17 -10.56
C ASP A 197 -4.09 5.04 -9.88
N ASN A 198 -5.28 4.46 -9.70
CA ASN A 198 -6.40 5.04 -8.97
C ASN A 198 -6.87 6.40 -9.52
N GLN A 199 -6.83 6.60 -10.85
CA GLN A 199 -7.43 7.79 -11.45
C GLN A 199 -8.96 7.77 -11.27
N CYS A 200 -9.59 8.94 -11.34
CA CYS A 200 -11.03 9.11 -11.13
C CYS A 200 -11.90 8.27 -12.09
N GLN A 201 -11.34 7.89 -13.24
CA GLN A 201 -11.99 7.08 -14.27
C GLN A 201 -11.04 6.01 -14.79
N ARG A 202 -11.61 4.93 -15.31
CA ARG A 202 -10.85 3.89 -16.01
C ARG A 202 -10.23 4.49 -17.29
N LEU A 203 -8.94 4.27 -17.49
CA LEU A 203 -8.19 4.79 -18.64
C LEU A 203 -8.54 4.11 -19.97
N GLY A 204 -9.04 2.87 -19.91
CA GLY A 204 -9.52 2.11 -21.06
C GLY A 204 -8.43 1.28 -21.77
N ASP A 205 -8.88 0.30 -22.53
CA ASP A 205 -8.03 -0.78 -23.07
C ASP A 205 -6.92 -0.27 -23.99
N ALA A 206 -7.20 0.77 -24.78
CA ALA A 206 -6.21 1.37 -25.68
C ALA A 206 -5.03 1.98 -24.92
N VAL A 207 -5.29 2.60 -23.77
CA VAL A 207 -4.24 3.16 -22.90
C VAL A 207 -3.43 2.03 -22.27
N GLU A 208 -4.09 0.97 -21.79
CA GLU A 208 -3.38 -0.17 -21.20
C GLU A 208 -2.46 -0.88 -22.19
N MET A 209 -2.93 -1.07 -23.43
CA MET A 209 -2.12 -1.64 -24.50
C MET A 209 -0.88 -0.78 -24.79
N GLU A 210 -1.04 0.54 -24.80
CA GLU A 210 0.07 1.48 -25.03
C GLU A 210 1.03 1.51 -23.84
N MET A 211 0.53 1.46 -22.59
CA MET A 211 1.39 1.34 -21.40
C MET A 211 2.29 0.10 -21.49
N ALA A 212 1.74 -1.05 -21.88
CA ALA A 212 2.52 -2.27 -22.05
C ALA A 212 3.59 -2.11 -23.15
N THR A 213 3.25 -1.51 -24.28
CA THR A 213 4.20 -1.22 -25.37
C THR A 213 5.30 -0.25 -24.93
N MET A 214 4.95 0.79 -24.16
CA MET A 214 5.92 1.74 -23.62
C MET A 214 6.91 1.05 -22.69
N LEU A 215 6.45 0.18 -21.79
CA LEU A 215 7.32 -0.56 -20.86
C LEU A 215 8.29 -1.49 -21.60
N GLU A 216 7.87 -2.09 -22.72
CA GLU A 216 8.74 -2.93 -23.56
C GLU A 216 9.86 -2.13 -24.25
N GLN A 217 9.60 -0.86 -24.58
CA GLN A 217 10.53 0.01 -25.32
C GLN A 217 11.37 0.92 -24.41
N CYS A 218 10.95 1.14 -23.17
CA CYS A 218 11.60 2.03 -22.21
C CYS A 218 12.29 1.22 -21.10
N PRO A 219 13.55 0.76 -21.29
CA PRO A 219 14.25 -0.08 -20.33
C PRO A 219 14.63 0.64 -19.02
N SER A 220 14.57 1.98 -19.01
CA SER A 220 14.78 2.80 -17.81
C SER A 220 13.72 2.52 -16.73
N VAL A 221 12.48 2.21 -17.13
CA VAL A 221 11.36 2.01 -16.22
C VAL A 221 11.44 0.62 -15.59
N THR A 222 11.68 0.60 -14.28
CA THR A 222 11.86 -0.62 -13.48
C THR A 222 10.72 -0.85 -12.48
N ARG A 223 9.94 0.19 -12.19
CA ARG A 223 8.72 0.11 -11.39
C ARG A 223 7.58 0.87 -12.06
N PHE A 224 6.46 0.19 -12.27
CA PHE A 224 5.27 0.80 -12.86
C PHE A 224 4.06 0.52 -11.96
N GLY A 225 3.49 1.58 -11.40
CA GLY A 225 2.31 1.52 -10.52
C GLY A 225 1.04 1.76 -11.32
N TYR A 226 0.42 0.68 -11.77
CA TYR A 226 -0.89 0.68 -12.40
C TYR A 226 -1.51 -0.72 -12.35
N HIS A 227 -2.77 -0.81 -11.93
CA HIS A 227 -3.53 -2.04 -11.99
C HIS A 227 -4.16 -2.26 -13.38
N PHE A 228 -3.51 -3.09 -14.19
CA PHE A 228 -4.04 -3.50 -15.50
C PHE A 228 -5.31 -4.34 -15.36
N THR A 229 -6.37 -3.90 -16.05
CA THR A 229 -7.63 -4.63 -16.13
C THR A 229 -7.57 -5.77 -17.15
N GLN A 230 -6.84 -5.57 -18.25
CA GLN A 230 -6.69 -6.56 -19.31
C GLN A 230 -5.51 -7.50 -19.06
N GLN A 231 -5.76 -8.82 -19.18
CA GLN A 231 -4.73 -9.83 -18.91
C GLN A 231 -3.52 -9.74 -19.86
N GLY A 232 -3.75 -9.40 -21.13
CA GLY A 232 -2.71 -9.27 -22.16
C GLY A 232 -1.67 -8.19 -21.83
N PRO A 233 -2.06 -6.90 -21.75
CA PRO A 233 -1.21 -5.81 -21.27
C PRO A 233 -0.52 -6.11 -19.95
N ARG A 234 -1.25 -6.69 -18.97
CA ARG A 234 -0.69 -7.03 -17.66
C ARG A 234 0.49 -8.00 -17.77
N ALA A 235 0.34 -9.08 -18.55
CA ALA A 235 1.40 -10.06 -18.73
C ALA A 235 2.61 -9.45 -19.45
N ARG A 236 2.37 -8.67 -20.51
CA ARG A 236 3.42 -7.94 -21.26
C ARG A 236 4.19 -6.98 -20.36
N ALA A 237 3.48 -6.15 -19.59
CA ALA A 237 4.05 -5.22 -18.64
C ALA A 237 4.90 -5.92 -17.57
N ALA A 238 4.40 -7.02 -17.00
CA ALA A 238 5.16 -7.80 -16.02
C ALA A 238 6.47 -8.36 -16.61
N ILE A 239 6.42 -8.93 -17.81
CA ILE A 239 7.62 -9.44 -18.51
C ILE A 239 8.61 -8.30 -18.80
N ALA A 240 8.12 -7.16 -19.30
CA ALA A 240 8.95 -6.00 -19.59
C ALA A 240 9.65 -5.46 -18.34
N ILE A 241 8.91 -5.32 -17.23
CA ILE A 241 9.47 -4.87 -15.95
C ILE A 241 10.52 -5.85 -15.41
N THR A 242 10.28 -7.17 -15.47
CA THR A 242 11.29 -8.17 -15.08
C THR A 242 12.56 -8.02 -15.91
N LYS A 243 12.43 -7.96 -17.24
CA LYS A 243 13.56 -7.76 -18.17
C LYS A 243 14.32 -6.46 -17.86
N ASN A 244 13.62 -5.36 -17.62
CA ASN A 244 14.25 -4.07 -17.34
C ASN A 244 15.05 -4.09 -16.01
N ASN A 245 14.54 -4.80 -15.00
CA ASN A 245 15.28 -5.00 -13.75
C ASN A 245 16.55 -5.87 -13.96
N GLU A 246 16.47 -6.95 -14.76
CA GLU A 246 17.64 -7.78 -15.09
C GLU A 246 18.73 -6.99 -15.83
N LEU A 247 18.34 -6.12 -16.76
CA LEU A 247 19.28 -5.26 -17.50
C LEU A 247 20.02 -4.28 -16.59
N ARG A 248 19.39 -3.83 -15.51
CA ARG A 248 19.98 -2.92 -14.52
C ARG A 248 21.00 -3.63 -13.61
N GLU A 249 20.79 -4.91 -13.33
CA GLU A 249 21.69 -5.72 -12.49
C GLU A 249 22.93 -6.25 -13.25
N CYS A 250 22.88 -6.29 -14.58
CA CYS A 250 24.02 -6.71 -15.39
C CYS A 250 25.01 -5.54 -15.60
N PRO A 251 26.27 -5.63 -15.12
CA PRO A 251 27.28 -4.63 -15.46
C PRO A 251 27.54 -4.65 -16.98
N PRO A 252 27.92 -3.51 -17.59
CA PRO A 252 28.28 -3.49 -19.00
C PRO A 252 29.41 -4.49 -19.25
N ARG A 253 29.20 -5.42 -20.19
CA ARG A 253 30.26 -6.32 -20.63
C ARG A 253 31.38 -5.48 -21.26
N PRO A 254 32.65 -5.72 -20.90
CA PRO A 254 33.79 -5.00 -21.44
C PRO A 254 33.97 -5.23 -22.95
#